data_AF-A0A6H9YP81-F1
#
_entry.id   AF-A0A6H9YP81-F1
#
_cell.length_a   1.000
_cell.length_b   1.000
_cell.length_c   1.000
_cell.angle_alpha   90.00
_cell.angle_beta   90.00
_cell.angle_gamma   90.00
#
_symmetry.space_group_name_H-M   'P 1'
#
loop_
_entity.id
_entity.type
_entity.pdbx_description
1 polymer ?
#
loop_
_entity_poly.entity_id
_entity_poly.type
_entity_poly.pdbx_seq_one_letter_code
_entity_poly.pdbx_strand_id
1 'polypeptide(L)'
;MARQAAPGRKFGFYGLNGHTQKRYYPLARKLAVYEAAFFPSLYTRHGTDNKAWTKVLKNAIAQARAVDPKKPIYIYMWPRYHKNTPHSMKFIPAKQWTYQLTTAYKLVDGVVIWAQSKDIQVPENGMEWVHATRNFMKTHPHE
;
A
#
# COMPACT_ATOMS: atom_id res chain seq x y z
N MET A 1 -2.64 24.11 -8.85
CA MET A 1 -1.91 24.45 -7.61
C MET A 1 -0.80 23.46 -7.30
N ALA A 2 -1.03 22.26 -6.75
CA ALA A 2 0.06 21.36 -6.33
C ALA A 2 1.09 21.03 -7.44
N ARG A 3 0.63 20.63 -8.64
CA ARG A 3 1.52 20.37 -9.80
C ARG A 3 2.33 21.60 -10.24
N GLN A 4 1.76 22.80 -10.11
CA GLN A 4 2.44 24.05 -10.48
C GLN A 4 3.46 24.46 -9.41
N ALA A 5 3.13 24.25 -8.14
CA ALA A 5 4.00 24.58 -7.01
C ALA A 5 5.21 23.65 -6.87
N ALA A 6 5.11 22.40 -7.33
CA ALA A 6 6.23 21.44 -7.32
C ALA A 6 6.26 20.63 -8.62
N PRO A 7 6.80 21.21 -9.70
CA PRO A 7 6.92 20.53 -11.00
C PRO A 7 7.77 19.26 -10.90
N GLY A 8 7.43 18.26 -11.71
CA GLY A 8 8.13 16.96 -11.75
C GLY A 8 7.77 15.98 -10.62
N ARG A 9 7.00 16.39 -9.60
CA ARG A 9 6.54 15.49 -8.53
C ARG A 9 5.31 14.69 -8.94
N LYS A 10 5.27 13.42 -8.51
CA LYS A 10 4.11 12.53 -8.69
C LYS A 10 3.08 12.82 -7.59
N PHE A 11 1.88 13.23 -7.98
CA PHE A 11 0.76 13.50 -7.06
C PHE A 11 -0.33 12.44 -7.19
N GLY A 12 -1.07 12.21 -6.12
CA GLY A 12 -2.30 11.41 -6.12
C GLY A 12 -2.91 11.38 -4.72
N PHE A 13 -4.12 10.86 -4.61
CA PHE A 13 -4.84 10.86 -3.35
C PHE A 13 -4.65 9.54 -2.58
N TYR A 14 -4.26 9.66 -1.32
CA TYR A 14 -4.16 8.52 -0.40
C TYR A 14 -5.53 7.81 -0.27
N GLY A 15 -5.52 6.48 -0.36
CA GLY A 15 -6.68 5.64 -0.12
C GLY A 15 -7.68 5.56 -1.28
N LEU A 16 -7.52 6.38 -2.32
CA LEU A 16 -8.44 6.44 -3.46
C LEU A 16 -8.01 5.46 -4.57
N ASN A 17 -8.93 5.21 -5.51
CA ASN A 17 -8.70 4.45 -6.75
C ASN A 17 -8.21 3.01 -6.51
N GLY A 18 -8.52 2.42 -5.37
CA GLY A 18 -8.45 0.98 -5.11
C GLY A 18 -9.48 0.49 -4.09
N HIS A 19 -10.37 1.40 -3.66
CA HIS A 19 -11.53 1.16 -2.77
C HIS A 19 -12.72 2.01 -3.21
N THR A 20 -12.70 2.51 -4.45
CA THR A 20 -13.74 3.36 -5.01
C THR A 20 -14.93 2.49 -5.39
N GLN A 21 -16.12 2.82 -4.91
CA GLN A 21 -17.32 2.11 -5.34
C GLN A 21 -17.55 2.31 -6.84
N LYS A 22 -17.95 1.25 -7.56
CA LYS A 22 -18.13 1.27 -9.04
C LYS A 22 -18.99 2.44 -9.52
N ARG A 23 -20.04 2.82 -8.76
CA ARG A 23 -20.92 3.96 -9.10
C ARG A 23 -20.19 5.30 -9.23
N TYR A 24 -19.02 5.46 -8.59
CA TYR A 24 -18.22 6.68 -8.65
C TYR A 24 -17.08 6.63 -9.66
N TYR A 25 -16.94 5.55 -10.45
CA TYR A 25 -15.89 5.46 -11.47
C TYR A 25 -15.89 6.62 -12.48
N PRO A 26 -17.04 7.14 -12.95
CA PRO A 26 -17.02 8.32 -13.82
C PRO A 26 -16.36 9.55 -13.16
N LEU A 27 -16.59 9.77 -11.87
CA LEU A 27 -15.96 10.86 -11.12
C LEU A 27 -14.47 10.57 -10.86
N ALA A 28 -14.14 9.33 -10.52
CA ALA A 28 -12.76 8.89 -10.35
C ALA A 28 -11.94 9.10 -11.62
N ARG A 29 -12.48 8.81 -12.81
CA ARG A 29 -11.82 9.06 -14.10
C ARG A 29 -11.56 10.54 -14.35
N LYS A 30 -12.53 11.40 -14.03
CA LYS A 30 -12.36 12.86 -14.12
C LYS A 30 -11.24 13.34 -13.19
N LEU A 31 -11.18 12.83 -11.96
CA LEU A 31 -10.12 13.17 -11.02
C LEU A 31 -8.76 12.63 -11.45
N ALA A 32 -8.73 11.41 -12.01
CA ALA A 32 -7.51 10.70 -12.37
C ALA A 32 -6.63 11.51 -13.33
N VAL A 33 -7.20 12.36 -14.20
CA VAL A 33 -6.43 13.26 -15.09
C VAL A 33 -5.44 14.15 -14.32
N TYR A 34 -5.78 14.51 -13.07
CA TYR A 34 -4.95 15.34 -12.19
C TYR A 34 -4.01 14.54 -11.27
N GLU A 35 -4.11 13.21 -11.27
CA GLU A 35 -3.23 12.31 -10.54
C GLU A 35 -2.10 11.80 -11.45
N ALA A 36 -0.88 11.73 -10.96
CA ALA A 36 0.24 11.09 -11.65
C ALA A 36 0.32 9.58 -11.37
N ALA A 37 -0.23 9.15 -10.24
CA ALA A 37 -0.25 7.76 -9.79
C ALA A 37 -1.43 7.53 -8.84
N PHE A 38 -1.77 6.27 -8.60
CA PHE A 38 -2.80 5.88 -7.63
C PHE A 38 -2.19 5.34 -6.35
N PHE A 39 -2.77 5.71 -5.20
CA PHE A 39 -2.22 5.43 -3.87
C PHE A 39 -3.20 4.71 -2.93
N PRO A 40 -3.75 3.54 -3.31
CA PRO A 40 -4.73 2.86 -2.48
C PRO A 40 -4.09 2.32 -1.19
N SER A 41 -4.86 2.32 -0.10
CA SER A 41 -4.41 1.80 1.20
C SER A 41 -4.59 0.29 1.29
N LEU A 42 -3.55 -0.47 1.62
CA LEU A 42 -3.56 -1.93 1.74
C LEU A 42 -3.11 -2.38 3.14
N TYR A 43 -3.73 -1.83 4.17
CA TYR A 43 -3.50 -2.24 5.56
C TYR A 43 -4.05 -3.65 5.84
N THR A 44 -3.37 -4.40 6.72
CA THR A 44 -3.75 -5.78 7.05
C THR A 44 -4.98 -5.82 7.96
N ARG A 45 -6.15 -6.05 7.36
CA ARG A 45 -7.46 -6.10 8.05
C ARG A 45 -7.97 -7.51 8.34
N HIS A 46 -7.36 -8.54 7.77
CA HIS A 46 -7.82 -9.93 7.85
C HIS A 46 -6.92 -10.82 8.72
N GLY A 47 -6.24 -10.21 9.70
CA GLY A 47 -5.32 -10.93 10.58
C GLY A 47 -4.20 -11.64 9.80
N THR A 48 -3.91 -12.87 10.17
CA THR A 48 -2.80 -13.68 9.63
C THR A 48 -3.10 -14.32 8.26
N ASP A 49 -4.30 -14.12 7.70
CA ASP A 49 -4.67 -14.70 6.40
C ASP A 49 -4.06 -13.91 5.23
N ASN A 50 -2.94 -14.43 4.75
CA ASN A 50 -2.23 -13.94 3.57
C ASN A 50 -3.02 -14.07 2.27
N LYS A 51 -3.87 -15.08 2.12
CA LYS A 51 -4.69 -15.25 0.91
C LYS A 51 -5.78 -14.19 0.87
N ALA A 52 -6.40 -13.90 2.01
CA ALA A 52 -7.36 -12.80 2.12
C ALA A 52 -6.72 -11.45 1.81
N TRP A 53 -5.53 -11.17 2.36
CA TRP A 53 -4.79 -9.94 2.04
C TRP A 53 -4.48 -9.82 0.54
N THR A 54 -3.98 -10.89 -0.09
CA THR A 54 -3.70 -10.92 -1.53
C THR A 54 -4.97 -10.72 -2.37
N LYS A 55 -6.12 -11.25 -1.94
CA LYS A 55 -7.40 -11.01 -2.62
C LYS A 55 -7.79 -9.54 -2.56
N VAL A 56 -7.61 -8.87 -1.42
CA VAL A 56 -7.87 -7.43 -1.29
C VAL A 56 -6.92 -6.62 -2.19
N LEU A 57 -5.63 -6.97 -2.25
CA LEU A 57 -4.67 -6.34 -3.17
C LEU A 57 -5.11 -6.46 -4.62
N LYS A 58 -5.43 -7.68 -5.09
CA LYS A 58 -5.89 -7.91 -6.47
C LYS A 58 -7.17 -7.15 -6.79
N ASN A 59 -8.11 -7.08 -5.84
CA ASN A 59 -9.31 -6.28 -6.00
C ASN A 59 -9.00 -4.78 -6.11
N ALA A 60 -8.10 -4.25 -5.28
CA ALA A 60 -7.69 -2.85 -5.35
C ALA A 60 -7.03 -2.52 -6.70
N ILE A 61 -6.17 -3.39 -7.21
CA ILE A 61 -5.56 -3.27 -8.54
C ILE A 61 -6.63 -3.27 -9.63
N ALA A 62 -7.58 -4.20 -9.59
CA ALA A 62 -8.64 -4.28 -10.59
C ALA A 62 -9.50 -3.00 -10.60
N GLN A 63 -9.80 -2.42 -9.44
CA GLN A 63 -10.52 -1.15 -9.35
C GLN A 63 -9.68 0.00 -9.91
N ALA A 64 -8.39 0.08 -9.55
CA ALA A 64 -7.46 1.09 -10.06
C ALA A 64 -7.38 1.07 -11.59
N ARG A 65 -7.19 -0.13 -12.16
CA ARG A 65 -7.07 -0.34 -13.61
C ARG A 65 -8.39 -0.05 -14.35
N ALA A 66 -9.54 -0.22 -13.69
CA ALA A 66 -10.84 0.16 -14.25
C ALA A 66 -11.07 1.68 -14.29
N VAL A 67 -10.38 2.43 -13.43
CA VAL A 67 -10.32 3.91 -13.49
C VAL A 67 -9.35 4.34 -14.59
N ASP A 68 -8.11 3.87 -14.54
CA ASP A 68 -7.11 4.10 -15.58
C ASP A 68 -6.14 2.90 -15.68
N PRO A 69 -6.07 2.22 -16.82
CA PRO A 69 -5.24 1.02 -16.96
C PRO A 69 -3.73 1.29 -16.97
N LYS A 70 -3.29 2.54 -17.23
CA LYS A 70 -1.88 2.88 -17.47
C LYS A 70 -1.19 3.56 -16.28
N LYS A 71 -1.94 4.14 -15.34
CA LYS A 71 -1.33 4.88 -14.21
C LYS A 71 -0.58 3.95 -13.25
N PRO A 72 0.63 4.29 -12.79
CA PRO A 72 1.32 3.49 -11.79
C PRO A 72 0.53 3.43 -10.48
N ILE A 73 0.61 2.29 -9.79
CA ILE A 73 -0.05 2.01 -8.51
C ILE A 73 1.03 1.88 -7.43
N TYR A 74 0.98 2.77 -6.44
CA TYR A 74 1.85 2.75 -5.27
C TYR A 74 1.01 2.51 -4.01
N ILE A 75 0.97 1.27 -3.52
CA ILE A 75 0.09 0.93 -2.40
C ILE A 75 0.64 1.45 -1.07
N TYR A 76 -0.23 1.91 -0.18
CA TYR A 76 0.14 2.24 1.20
C TYR A 76 0.03 1.01 2.10
N MET A 77 1.15 0.61 2.70
CA MET A 77 1.20 -0.47 3.70
C MET A 77 1.53 0.10 5.08
N TRP A 78 1.10 -0.58 6.14
CA TRP A 78 1.40 -0.24 7.53
C TRP A 78 1.88 -1.52 8.23
N PRO A 79 3.02 -1.51 8.95
CA PRO A 79 3.55 -2.70 9.64
C PRO A 79 2.70 -3.21 10.81
N ARG A 80 1.49 -2.70 11.03
CA ARG A 80 0.55 -3.18 12.05
C ARG A 80 -0.72 -3.74 11.45
N TYR A 81 -1.32 -4.69 12.17
CA TYR A 81 -2.70 -5.06 11.88
C TYR A 81 -3.62 -3.88 12.15
N HIS A 82 -4.50 -3.63 11.20
CA HIS A 82 -5.57 -2.67 11.36
C HIS A 82 -6.57 -3.15 12.43
N LYS A 83 -7.38 -2.22 12.95
CA LYS A 83 -8.44 -2.52 13.93
C LYS A 83 -9.43 -3.57 13.42
N ASN A 84 -10.13 -4.19 14.37
CA ASN A 84 -11.21 -5.18 14.21
C ASN A 84 -10.75 -6.65 14.04
N THR A 85 -9.54 -6.98 14.53
CA THR A 85 -9.06 -8.37 14.62
C THR A 85 -8.44 -8.65 16.00
N PRO A 86 -8.26 -9.91 16.42
CA PRO A 86 -7.51 -10.26 17.64
C PRO A 86 -6.06 -9.74 17.67
N HIS A 87 -5.53 -9.35 16.51
CA HIS A 87 -4.18 -8.80 16.38
C HIS A 87 -4.16 -7.27 16.26
N SER A 88 -5.30 -6.59 16.44
CA SER A 88 -5.43 -5.13 16.28
C SER A 88 -4.25 -4.38 16.91
N MET A 89 -3.63 -3.50 16.12
CA MET A 89 -2.48 -2.68 16.53
C MET A 89 -1.21 -3.46 16.87
N LYS A 90 -1.17 -4.80 16.82
CA LYS A 90 0.10 -5.54 16.93
C LYS A 90 0.92 -5.37 15.66
N PHE A 91 2.24 -5.44 15.76
CA PHE A 91 3.10 -5.52 14.59
C PHE A 91 2.86 -6.82 13.83
N ILE A 92 2.95 -6.74 12.52
CA ILE A 92 2.87 -7.89 11.62
C ILE A 92 4.18 -8.69 11.77
N PRO A 93 4.14 -10.00 12.07
CA PRO A 93 5.34 -10.82 12.18
C PRO A 93 6.17 -10.80 10.89
N ALA A 94 7.51 -10.86 11.02
CA ALA A 94 8.43 -10.76 9.88
C ALA A 94 8.05 -11.66 8.70
N LYS A 95 7.71 -12.92 8.95
CA LYS A 95 7.31 -13.89 7.91
C LYS A 95 6.09 -13.41 7.11
N GLN A 96 5.09 -12.86 7.79
CA GLN A 96 3.89 -12.34 7.13
C GLN A 96 4.20 -11.05 6.38
N TRP A 97 4.99 -10.15 6.97
CA TRP A 97 5.39 -8.90 6.33
C TRP A 97 6.19 -9.15 5.03
N THR A 98 7.17 -10.05 5.07
CA THR A 98 7.94 -10.45 3.88
C THR A 98 7.03 -11.01 2.79
N TYR A 99 6.05 -11.86 3.14
CA TYR A 99 5.07 -12.35 2.16
C TYR A 99 4.32 -11.19 1.49
N GLN A 100 3.86 -10.21 2.26
CA GLN A 100 3.13 -9.06 1.72
C GLN A 100 4.01 -8.20 0.81
N LEU A 101 5.26 -7.92 1.22
CA LEU A 101 6.25 -7.19 0.41
C LEU A 101 6.54 -7.90 -0.91
N THR A 102 6.86 -9.20 -0.87
CA THR A 102 7.13 -10.00 -2.07
C THR A 102 5.92 -10.08 -2.99
N THR A 103 4.71 -10.15 -2.43
CA THR A 103 3.48 -10.17 -3.22
C THR A 103 3.22 -8.82 -3.87
N ALA A 104 3.41 -7.72 -3.15
CA ALA A 104 3.28 -6.36 -3.69
C ALA A 104 4.28 -6.11 -4.81
N TYR A 105 5.55 -6.47 -4.60
CA TYR A 105 6.62 -6.33 -5.60
C TYR A 105 6.28 -6.97 -6.96
N LYS A 106 5.55 -8.09 -6.95
CA LYS A 106 5.12 -8.78 -8.17
C LYS A 106 3.90 -8.17 -8.87
N LEU A 107 3.12 -7.36 -8.17
CA LEU A 107 1.77 -6.98 -8.61
C LEU A 107 1.54 -5.48 -8.77
N VAL A 108 2.37 -4.64 -8.17
CA VAL A 108 2.22 -3.18 -8.21
C VAL A 108 3.56 -2.49 -8.46
N ASP A 109 3.49 -1.25 -8.94
CA ASP A 109 4.64 -0.44 -9.34
C ASP A 109 5.48 0.03 -8.14
N GLY A 110 4.95 -0.05 -6.93
CA GLY A 110 5.72 0.11 -5.70
C GLY A 110 4.86 0.17 -4.44
N VAL A 111 5.54 0.39 -3.32
CA VAL A 111 4.94 0.43 -1.98
C VAL A 111 5.38 1.69 -1.26
N VAL A 112 4.44 2.35 -0.59
CA VAL A 112 4.70 3.35 0.43
C VAL A 112 4.48 2.69 1.79
N ILE A 113 5.55 2.55 2.58
CA ILE A 113 5.45 2.06 3.96
C ILE A 113 5.19 3.26 4.86
N TRP A 114 3.97 3.35 5.39
CA TRP A 114 3.56 4.38 6.33
C TRP A 114 3.63 3.85 7.76
N ALA A 115 4.11 4.66 8.69
CA ALA A 115 4.18 4.34 10.11
C ALA A 115 3.99 5.63 10.93
N GLN A 116 3.42 5.52 12.12
CA GLN A 116 3.32 6.63 13.07
C GLN A 116 4.65 6.80 13.83
N SER A 117 4.92 7.99 14.39
CA SER A 117 6.15 8.21 15.19
C SER A 117 6.29 7.20 16.35
N LYS A 118 5.19 6.81 16.97
CA LYS A 118 5.18 5.78 18.03
C LYS A 118 5.51 4.36 17.52
N ASP A 119 5.38 4.11 16.22
CA ASP A 119 5.68 2.81 15.61
C ASP A 119 7.17 2.60 15.40
N ILE A 120 7.95 3.68 15.40
CA ILE A 120 9.41 3.66 15.24
C ILE A 120 10.17 3.91 16.56
N GLN A 121 9.45 4.14 17.66
CA GLN A 121 9.99 4.35 19.01
C GLN A 121 9.87 3.10 19.91
N VAL A 122 9.62 1.93 19.33
CA VAL A 122 9.45 0.67 20.07
C VAL A 122 10.81 -0.04 20.25
N PRO A 123 10.96 -0.94 21.24
CA PRO A 123 12.17 -1.74 21.38
C PRO A 123 12.46 -2.56 20.12
N GLU A 124 13.72 -2.95 19.91
CA GLU A 124 14.20 -3.60 18.68
C GLU A 124 13.40 -4.86 18.29
N ASN A 125 12.96 -5.66 19.27
CA ASN A 125 12.08 -6.82 19.04
C ASN A 125 10.70 -6.45 18.45
N GLY A 126 10.24 -5.21 18.62
CA GLY A 126 9.05 -4.65 17.96
C GLY A 126 9.30 -4.17 16.53
N MET A 127 10.57 -4.13 16.09
CA MET A 127 11.01 -3.61 14.79
C MET A 127 11.40 -4.72 13.80
N GLU A 128 10.98 -5.97 14.03
CA GLU A 128 11.22 -7.08 13.10
C GLU A 128 10.82 -6.76 11.65
N TRP A 129 9.76 -5.98 11.45
CA TRP A 129 9.31 -5.52 10.14
C TRP A 129 10.36 -4.63 9.43
N VAL A 130 11.15 -3.85 10.16
CA VAL A 130 12.25 -3.04 9.59
C VAL A 130 13.36 -3.94 9.09
N HIS A 131 13.79 -4.93 9.88
CA HIS A 131 14.81 -5.91 9.46
C HIS A 131 14.33 -6.69 8.23
N ALA A 132 13.08 -7.16 8.24
CA ALA A 132 12.46 -7.82 7.10
C ALA A 132 12.41 -6.92 5.86
N THR A 133 12.06 -5.64 6.01
CA THR A 133 12.05 -4.66 4.90
C THR A 133 13.46 -4.43 4.34
N ARG A 134 14.46 -4.24 5.20
CA ARG A 134 15.86 -4.05 4.77
C ARG A 134 16.39 -5.28 4.03
N ASN A 135 16.11 -6.48 4.53
CA ASN A 135 16.50 -7.73 3.89
C ASN A 135 15.78 -7.92 2.55
N PHE A 136 14.49 -7.58 2.48
CA PHE A 136 13.72 -7.56 1.24
C PHE A 136 14.37 -6.63 0.19
N MET A 137 14.70 -5.39 0.55
CA MET A 137 15.33 -4.43 -0.38
C MET A 137 16.70 -4.91 -0.88
N LYS A 138 17.51 -5.55 -0.02
CA LYS A 138 18.80 -6.13 -0.43
C LYS A 138 18.67 -7.28 -1.43
N THR A 139 17.58 -8.03 -1.36
CA THR A 139 17.36 -9.25 -2.17
C THR A 139 16.51 -8.99 -3.42
N HIS A 140 15.92 -7.81 -3.53
CA HIS A 140 15.08 -7.37 -4.65
C HIS A 140 15.52 -5.97 -5.09
N PRO A 141 16.78 -5.80 -5.57
CA PRO A 141 17.23 -4.52 -6.07
C PRO A 141 16.35 -4.08 -7.25
N HIS A 142 16.00 -2.79 -7.28
CA HIS A 142 15.40 -2.20 -8.47
C HIS A 142 16.51 -2.05 -9.52
N GLU A 143 16.35 -2.73 -10.66
CA GLU A 143 17.15 -2.50 -11.87
C GLU A 143 16.84 -1.12 -12.50
#